data_AF-A0A1Y1S818-F1
#
_entry.id   AF-A0A1Y1S818-F1
#
_cell.length_a   1.000
_cell.length_b   1.000
_cell.length_c   1.000
_cell.angle_alpha   90.00
_cell.angle_beta   90.00
_cell.angle_gamma   90.00
#
_symmetry.space_group_name_H-M   'P 1'
#
loop_
_entity.id
_entity.type
_entity.pdbx_description
1 polymer ?
#
loop_
_entity_poly.entity_id
_entity_poly.type
_entity_poly.pdbx_seq_one_letter_code
_entity_poly.pdbx_strand_id
1 'polypeptide(L)'
;MNYKFYGENSALFLQYLTATAVVSYKLSQKKETDASFRVFINGRDSTDAFEFYAISLQNEVMNCQIFVETLSEQTTELYEIVIKGIGMLLHRSGLVPREAVFFAIYKNGLFLVLNSQGEVVKCISGGEKQPVEFREELDEFYAQIV
;
A
#
# COMPACT_ATOMS: atom_id res chain seq x y z
N MET A 1 16.47 -0.11 2.33
CA MET A 1 15.66 -0.21 1.09
C MET A 1 15.83 1.10 0.33
N ASN A 2 16.07 1.10 -0.99
CA ASN A 2 16.32 2.33 -1.77
C ASN A 2 15.05 2.76 -2.52
N TYR A 3 14.63 4.02 -2.37
CA TYR A 3 13.43 4.58 -2.99
C TYR A 3 13.80 5.68 -3.99
N LYS A 4 13.20 5.70 -5.19
CA LYS A 4 13.37 6.77 -6.19
C LYS A 4 11.99 7.24 -6.69
N PHE A 5 11.82 8.55 -6.89
CA PHE A 5 10.56 9.20 -7.28
C PHE A 5 10.70 9.91 -8.63
N TYR A 6 9.64 9.88 -9.43
CA TYR A 6 9.52 10.60 -10.71
C TYR A 6 8.18 11.36 -10.72
N GLY A 7 8.15 12.66 -11.06
CA GLY A 7 6.93 13.52 -11.11
C GLY A 7 6.41 13.74 -12.54
N GLU A 8 5.29 14.41 -12.83
CA GLU A 8 4.04 14.72 -12.11
C GLU A 8 2.95 13.71 -12.56
N ASN A 9 1.99 13.34 -11.69
CA ASN A 9 1.48 11.95 -11.56
C ASN A 9 2.53 11.09 -10.85
N SER A 10 2.69 11.36 -9.56
CA SER A 10 3.78 10.86 -8.75
C SER A 10 3.88 9.33 -8.85
N ALA A 11 5.02 8.86 -9.30
CA ALA A 11 5.36 7.44 -9.30
C ALA A 11 6.44 7.18 -8.24
N LEU A 12 6.22 6.15 -7.43
CA LEU A 12 7.15 5.64 -6.44
C LEU A 12 7.69 4.29 -6.89
N PHE A 13 9.00 4.21 -7.10
CA PHE A 13 9.70 2.96 -7.39
C PHE A 13 10.16 2.28 -6.09
N LEU A 14 9.80 1.01 -5.93
CA LEU A 14 10.06 0.19 -4.76
C LEU A 14 10.76 -1.10 -5.15
N GLN A 15 11.82 -1.47 -4.43
CA GLN A 15 12.53 -2.73 -4.61
C GLN A 15 12.83 -3.38 -3.26
N TYR A 16 12.42 -4.64 -3.07
CA TYR A 16 12.72 -5.43 -1.89
C TYR A 16 13.05 -6.87 -2.26
N LEU A 17 14.27 -7.32 -1.92
CA LEU A 17 14.83 -8.63 -2.23
C LEU A 17 14.68 -9.03 -3.71
N THR A 18 13.55 -9.62 -4.06
CA THR A 18 13.21 -10.18 -5.39
C THR A 18 12.02 -9.49 -6.05
N ALA A 19 11.31 -8.61 -5.34
CA ALA A 19 10.11 -7.96 -5.82
C ALA A 19 10.33 -6.48 -6.14
N THR A 20 9.76 -6.03 -7.25
CA THR A 20 9.82 -4.63 -7.71
C THR A 20 8.43 -4.15 -8.06
N ALA A 21 8.08 -2.93 -7.62
CA ALA A 21 6.81 -2.31 -7.94
C ALA A 21 6.98 -0.83 -8.25
N VAL A 22 6.27 -0.35 -9.26
CA VAL A 22 6.07 1.08 -9.53
C VAL A 22 4.64 1.40 -9.15
N VAL A 23 4.46 2.23 -8.14
CA VAL A 23 3.14 2.67 -7.68
C VAL A 23 2.93 4.11 -8.11
N SER A 24 1.87 4.40 -8.84
CA SER A 24 1.47 5.75 -9.24
C SER A 24 0.00 6.00 -8.92
N TYR A 25 -0.43 7.25 -9.02
CA TYR A 25 -1.85 7.60 -8.88
C TYR A 25 -2.31 8.60 -9.93
N LYS A 26 -3.62 8.60 -10.17
CA LYS A 26 -4.35 9.63 -10.92
C LYS A 26 -5.52 10.13 -10.10
N LEU A 27 -5.71 11.45 -10.09
CA LEU A 27 -6.89 12.09 -9.52
C LEU A 27 -7.83 12.54 -10.64
N SER A 28 -9.12 12.35 -10.43
CA SER A 28 -10.17 12.89 -11.30
C SER A 28 -11.34 13.37 -10.48
N GLN A 29 -12.10 14.32 -11.00
CA GLN A 29 -13.32 14.79 -10.34
C GLN A 29 -14.31 13.62 -10.17
N LYS A 30 -14.82 13.43 -8.95
CA LYS A 30 -15.76 12.36 -8.62
C LYS A 30 -17.14 12.67 -9.20
N LYS A 31 -17.74 11.69 -9.89
CA LYS A 31 -19.19 11.67 -10.17
C LYS A 31 -19.91 10.93 -9.04
N GLU A 32 -21.20 11.19 -8.83
CA GLU A 32 -21.98 10.62 -7.72
C GLU A 32 -21.88 9.09 -7.60
N THR A 33 -21.74 8.38 -8.71
CA THR A 33 -21.67 6.91 -8.76
C THR A 33 -20.27 6.33 -8.67
N ASP A 34 -19.22 7.14 -8.72
CA ASP A 34 -17.86 6.63 -8.81
C ASP A 34 -17.30 6.28 -7.43
N ALA A 35 -16.54 5.18 -7.37
CA ALA A 35 -15.78 4.83 -6.18
C ALA A 35 -14.68 5.87 -5.91
N SER A 36 -14.57 6.32 -4.65
CA SER A 36 -13.56 7.31 -4.23
C SER A 36 -12.12 6.80 -4.41
N PHE A 37 -11.93 5.48 -4.38
CA PHE A 37 -10.61 4.86 -4.45
C PHE A 37 -10.66 3.56 -5.26
N ARG A 38 -9.69 3.37 -6.14
CA ARG A 38 -9.53 2.12 -6.92
C ARG A 38 -8.06 1.75 -7.03
N VAL A 39 -7.75 0.47 -7.04
CA VAL A 39 -6.38 -0.03 -7.20
C VAL A 39 -6.31 -1.01 -8.35
N PHE A 40 -5.37 -0.78 -9.27
CA PHE A 40 -5.09 -1.65 -10.40
C PHE A 40 -3.68 -2.20 -10.31
N ILE A 41 -3.51 -3.52 -10.31
CA ILE A 41 -2.20 -4.18 -10.37
C ILE A 41 -2.06 -4.82 -11.75
N ASN A 42 -1.03 -4.41 -12.51
CA ASN A 42 -0.81 -4.84 -13.89
C ASN A 42 -2.08 -4.75 -14.75
N GLY A 43 -2.84 -3.65 -14.57
CA GLY A 43 -4.09 -3.38 -15.28
C GLY A 43 -5.32 -4.15 -14.78
N ARG A 44 -5.19 -5.05 -13.80
CA ARG A 44 -6.32 -5.80 -13.21
C ARG A 44 -6.84 -5.09 -11.96
N ASP A 45 -8.16 -4.99 -11.84
CA ASP A 45 -8.79 -4.43 -10.64
C ASP A 45 -8.46 -5.31 -9.42
N SER A 46 -7.95 -4.69 -8.37
CA SER A 46 -7.59 -5.33 -7.10
C SER A 46 -8.14 -4.55 -5.91
N THR A 47 -9.14 -3.69 -6.14
CA THR A 47 -9.63 -2.71 -5.16
C THR A 47 -10.05 -3.35 -3.84
N ASP A 48 -10.69 -4.53 -3.86
CA ASP A 48 -11.14 -5.25 -2.66
C ASP A 48 -10.01 -5.55 -1.66
N ALA A 49 -8.78 -5.76 -2.17
CA ALA A 49 -7.60 -6.01 -1.34
C ALA A 49 -7.04 -4.73 -0.68
N PHE A 50 -7.50 -3.54 -1.11
CA PHE A 50 -6.97 -2.23 -0.69
C PHE A 50 -8.07 -1.24 -0.32
N GLU A 51 -9.32 -1.68 -0.19
CA GLU A 51 -10.49 -0.83 0.08
C GLU A 51 -10.35 0.03 1.35
N PHE A 52 -9.53 -0.42 2.30
CA PHE A 52 -9.21 0.30 3.54
C PHE A 52 -8.51 1.65 3.31
N TYR A 53 -7.90 1.89 2.14
CA TYR A 53 -7.40 3.23 1.81
C TYR A 53 -8.52 4.22 1.48
N ALA A 54 -9.70 3.76 1.08
CA ALA A 54 -10.82 4.62 0.70
C ALA A 54 -11.31 5.50 1.87
N ILE A 55 -11.32 4.93 3.09
CA ILE A 55 -11.74 5.66 4.31
C ILE A 55 -10.75 6.73 4.76
N SER A 56 -9.51 6.68 4.25
CA SER A 56 -8.40 7.51 4.70
C SER A 56 -8.15 8.73 3.83
N LEU A 57 -8.78 8.80 2.65
CA LEU A 57 -8.67 9.94 1.74
C LEU A 57 -9.36 11.16 2.35
N GLN A 58 -8.62 12.25 2.52
CA GLN A 58 -9.16 13.50 3.07
C GLN A 58 -10.03 14.29 2.07
N ASN A 59 -10.13 13.82 0.82
CA ASN A 59 -10.77 14.54 -0.27
C ASN A 59 -11.95 13.75 -0.85
N GLU A 60 -13.15 14.05 -0.36
CA GLU A 60 -14.39 13.38 -0.78
C GLU A 60 -14.82 13.72 -2.22
N VAL A 61 -14.25 14.76 -2.82
CA VAL A 61 -14.66 15.31 -4.13
C VAL A 61 -13.87 14.75 -5.31
N MET A 62 -12.82 13.97 -5.04
CA MET A 62 -11.94 13.40 -6.05
C MET A 62 -11.94 11.87 -5.97
N ASN A 63 -11.93 11.22 -7.14
CA ASN A 63 -11.57 9.80 -7.23
C ASN A 63 -10.05 9.69 -7.29
N CYS A 64 -9.49 8.78 -6.51
CA CYS A 64 -8.08 8.42 -6.55
C CYS A 64 -7.93 7.01 -7.12
N GLN A 65 -7.28 6.91 -8.28
CA GLN A 65 -6.95 5.64 -8.90
C GLN A 65 -5.47 5.37 -8.69
N ILE A 66 -5.13 4.25 -8.07
CA ILE A 66 -3.77 3.75 -7.92
C ILE A 66 -3.46 2.76 -9.04
N PHE A 67 -2.29 2.92 -9.65
CA PHE A 67 -1.76 1.99 -10.62
C PHE A 67 -0.47 1.39 -10.10
N VAL A 68 -0.37 0.07 -10.16
CA VAL A 68 0.81 -0.68 -9.75
C VAL A 68 1.29 -1.48 -10.94
N GLU A 69 2.51 -1.20 -11.39
CA GLU A 69 3.21 -2.00 -12.39
C GLU A 69 4.30 -2.82 -11.71
N THR A 70 4.33 -4.11 -12.00
CA THR A 70 5.29 -5.05 -11.40
C THR A 70 5.54 -6.23 -12.34
N LEU A 71 6.81 -6.66 -12.42
CA LEU A 71 7.21 -7.89 -13.12
C LEU A 71 7.21 -9.11 -12.18
N SER A 72 6.97 -8.89 -10.90
CA SER A 72 6.92 -9.95 -9.90
C SER A 72 5.59 -10.69 -9.99
N GLU A 73 5.62 -12.00 -9.77
CA GLU A 73 4.39 -12.75 -9.53
C GLU A 73 3.66 -12.17 -8.30
N GLN A 74 2.36 -12.46 -8.16
CA GLN A 74 1.60 -12.07 -6.98
C GLN A 74 2.06 -12.87 -5.75
N THR A 75 3.25 -12.54 -5.28
CA THR A 75 3.87 -13.13 -4.09
C THR A 75 3.51 -12.30 -2.87
N THR A 76 3.76 -12.92 -1.71
CA THR A 76 3.65 -12.29 -0.41
C THR A 76 4.47 -10.98 -0.34
N GLU A 77 5.71 -10.96 -0.86
CA GLU A 77 6.54 -9.73 -0.84
C GLU A 77 5.94 -8.58 -1.65
N LEU A 78 5.27 -8.89 -2.77
CA LEU A 78 4.66 -7.86 -3.61
C LEU A 78 3.57 -7.10 -2.83
N TYR A 79 2.69 -7.81 -2.12
CA TYR A 79 1.61 -7.16 -1.36
C TYR A 79 2.14 -6.22 -0.28
N GLU A 80 3.16 -6.65 0.46
CA GLU A 80 3.76 -5.81 1.49
C GLU A 80 4.34 -4.52 0.90
N ILE A 81 5.09 -4.65 -0.20
CA ILE A 81 5.68 -3.51 -0.90
C ILE A 81 4.60 -2.59 -1.45
N VAL A 82 3.54 -3.14 -2.04
CA VAL A 82 2.45 -2.36 -2.62
C VAL A 82 1.68 -1.61 -1.54
N ILE A 83 1.33 -2.24 -0.42
CA ILE A 83 0.63 -1.58 0.69
C ILE A 83 1.48 -0.41 1.21
N LYS A 84 2.76 -0.65 1.52
CA LYS A 84 3.68 0.41 1.98
C LYS A 84 3.86 1.50 0.92
N GLY A 85 3.97 1.11 -0.34
CA GLY A 85 4.14 2.00 -1.48
C GLY A 85 2.98 2.97 -1.66
N ILE A 86 1.75 2.46 -1.64
CA ILE A 86 0.53 3.27 -1.74
C ILE A 86 0.47 4.26 -0.58
N GLY A 87 0.66 3.79 0.66
CA GLY A 87 0.60 4.67 1.84
C GLY A 87 1.63 5.79 1.80
N MET A 88 2.89 5.47 1.45
CA MET A 88 3.95 6.47 1.30
C MET A 88 3.66 7.46 0.18
N LEU A 89 3.16 6.98 -0.97
CA LEU A 89 2.83 7.82 -2.11
C LEU A 89 1.72 8.82 -1.76
N LEU A 90 0.62 8.33 -1.19
CA LEU A 90 -0.52 9.16 -0.82
C LEU A 90 -0.16 10.18 0.26
N HIS A 91 0.63 9.78 1.27
CA HIS A 91 1.05 10.69 2.34
C HIS A 91 1.94 11.81 1.81
N ARG A 92 2.96 11.47 1.00
CA ARG A 92 3.87 12.48 0.42
C ARG A 92 3.18 13.43 -0.54
N SER A 93 2.08 12.99 -1.17
CA SER A 93 1.24 13.83 -2.01
C SER A 93 0.17 14.61 -1.24
N GLY A 94 0.15 14.54 0.09
CA GLY A 94 -0.78 15.27 0.95
C GLY A 94 -2.24 14.81 0.82
N LEU A 95 -2.47 13.61 0.28
CA LEU A 95 -3.83 13.06 0.08
C LEU A 95 -4.34 12.31 1.30
N VAL A 96 -3.44 11.81 2.13
CA VAL A 96 -3.73 11.18 3.42
C VAL A 96 -2.80 11.75 4.50
N PRO A 97 -3.28 11.92 5.73
CA PRO A 97 -2.43 12.32 6.85
C PRO A 97 -1.47 11.18 7.20
N ARG A 98 -0.38 11.47 7.91
CA ARG A 98 0.63 10.46 8.27
C ARG A 98 0.01 9.32 9.07
N GLU A 99 -0.95 9.66 9.93
CA GLU A 99 -1.67 8.78 10.82
C GLU A 99 -2.63 7.84 10.08
N ALA A 100 -2.90 8.09 8.79
CA ALA A 100 -3.74 7.22 7.96
C ALA A 100 -2.92 6.35 7.00
N VAL A 101 -1.59 6.31 7.16
CA VAL A 101 -0.74 5.34 6.46
C VAL A 101 -0.90 3.97 7.12
N PHE A 102 -1.24 2.98 6.30
CA PHE A 102 -1.34 1.60 6.76
C PHE A 102 -0.02 0.86 6.60
N PHE A 103 0.20 -0.11 7.47
CA PHE A 103 1.33 -1.02 7.43
C PHE A 103 0.82 -2.45 7.26
N ALA A 104 1.63 -3.31 6.67
CA ALA A 104 1.32 -4.73 6.56
C ALA A 104 2.39 -5.54 7.29
N ILE A 105 1.95 -6.48 8.11
CA ILE A 105 2.81 -7.51 8.71
C ILE A 105 2.35 -8.88 8.24
N TYR A 106 3.28 -9.79 8.02
CA TYR A 106 2.97 -11.18 7.73
C TYR A 106 3.04 -12.01 9.01
N LYS A 107 1.94 -12.65 9.39
CA LYS A 107 1.84 -13.48 10.59
C LYS A 107 0.90 -14.66 10.35
N ASN A 108 1.35 -15.87 10.68
CA ASN A 108 0.56 -17.11 10.58
C ASN A 108 -0.10 -17.33 9.20
N GLY A 109 0.61 -17.04 8.11
CA GLY A 109 0.05 -17.20 6.76
C GLY A 109 -0.85 -16.05 6.28
N LEU A 110 -1.05 -15.03 7.11
CA LEU A 110 -1.92 -13.89 6.82
C LEU A 110 -1.12 -12.59 6.75
N PHE A 111 -1.51 -11.71 5.85
CA PHE A 111 -1.19 -10.30 5.94
C PHE A 111 -2.19 -9.60 6.82
N LEU A 112 -1.71 -9.08 7.93
CA LEU A 112 -2.47 -8.20 8.79
C LEU A 112 -2.12 -6.77 8.37
N VAL A 113 -3.13 -6.05 7.87
CA VAL A 113 -3.02 -4.63 7.59
C VAL A 113 -3.39 -3.89 8.87
N LEU A 114 -2.48 -3.04 9.33
CA LEU A 114 -2.57 -2.30 10.57
C LEU A 114 -2.70 -0.80 10.27
N ASN A 115 -3.52 -0.08 11.04
CA ASN A 115 -3.51 1.38 11.05
C ASN A 115 -2.33 1.92 11.88
N SER A 116 -2.21 3.25 12.01
CA SER A 116 -1.14 3.87 12.80
C SER A 116 -1.23 3.60 14.30
N GLN A 117 -2.38 3.16 14.80
CA GLN A 117 -2.60 2.74 16.18
C GLN A 117 -2.22 1.26 16.41
N GLY A 118 -1.84 0.53 15.35
CA GLY A 118 -1.51 -0.90 15.43
C GLY A 118 -2.74 -1.81 15.45
N GLU A 119 -3.92 -1.30 15.12
CA GLU A 119 -5.16 -2.09 15.03
C GLU A 119 -5.28 -2.75 13.66
N VAL A 120 -5.72 -4.01 13.63
CA VAL A 120 -5.93 -4.75 12.37
C VAL A 120 -7.19 -4.25 11.67
N VAL A 121 -7.02 -3.68 10.48
CA VAL A 121 -8.11 -3.17 9.64
C VAL A 121 -8.49 -4.11 8.49
N LYS A 122 -7.56 -5.00 8.09
CA LYS A 122 -7.82 -6.00 7.05
C LYS A 122 -6.91 -7.22 7.25
N CYS A 123 -7.46 -8.39 6.99
CA CYS A 123 -6.69 -9.62 6.84
C CYS A 123 -6.72 -10.03 5.37
N ILE A 124 -5.55 -10.26 4.77
CA ILE A 124 -5.39 -10.75 3.40
C ILE A 124 -4.72 -12.11 3.48
N SER A 125 -5.26 -13.13 2.81
CA SER A 125 -4.60 -14.43 2.72
C SER A 125 -3.24 -14.26 2.02
N GLY A 126 -2.13 -14.54 2.70
CA GLY A 126 -0.81 -14.24 2.16
C GLY A 126 -0.27 -15.27 1.16
N GLY A 127 -1.12 -16.18 0.67
CA GLY A 127 -0.70 -17.38 -0.05
C GLY A 127 0.11 -18.34 0.83
N GLU A 128 0.44 -19.51 0.30
CA GLU A 128 1.36 -20.42 0.97
C GLU A 128 2.78 -19.83 0.95
N LYS A 129 3.26 -19.35 2.09
CA LYS A 129 4.69 -19.23 2.36
C LYS A 129 5.02 -19.93 3.67
N GLN A 130 6.11 -20.70 3.64
CA GLN A 130 6.63 -21.38 4.82
C GLN A 130 6.88 -20.38 5.95
N PRO A 131 6.61 -20.77 7.21
CA PRO A 131 6.74 -19.89 8.35
C PRO A 131 8.20 -19.46 8.51
N VAL A 132 8.46 -18.16 8.42
CA VAL A 132 9.70 -17.57 8.93
C VAL A 132 9.38 -17.13 10.36
N GLU A 133 10.00 -17.77 11.34
CA GLU A 133 9.93 -17.32 12.73
C GLU A 133 10.60 -15.94 12.84
N PHE A 134 9.83 -14.93 13.26
CA PHE A 134 10.38 -13.61 13.60
C PHE A 134 10.17 -13.35 15.10
N ARG A 135 11.27 -13.03 15.79
CA ARG A 135 11.28 -12.40 17.11
C ARG A 135 11.01 -10.91 16.96
N GLU A 136 10.36 -10.36 17.97
CA GLU A 136 9.85 -8.98 18.07
C GLU A 136 10.90 -7.90 17.79
N GLU A 137 10.55 -6.87 17.01
CA GLU A 137 11.27 -5.58 16.92
C GLU A 137 10.39 -4.53 16.19
N LEU A 138 9.19 -4.25 16.72
CA LEU A 138 8.36 -3.12 16.24
C LEU A 138 9.00 -1.76 16.59
N ASP A 139 9.73 -1.68 17.70
CA ASP A 139 10.35 -0.45 18.20
C ASP A 139 11.57 -0.02 17.36
N GLU A 140 12.34 -0.96 16.80
CA GLU A 140 13.47 -0.64 15.92
C GLU A 140 13.02 -0.11 14.55
N PHE A 141 11.84 -0.51 14.07
CA PHE A 141 11.30 -0.01 12.80
C PHE A 141 10.88 1.47 12.88
N TYR A 142 10.26 1.89 14.00
CA TYR A 142 9.90 3.30 14.21
C TYR A 142 11.14 4.20 14.33
N ALA A 143 12.26 3.68 14.85
CA ALA A 143 13.50 4.43 14.99
C ALA A 143 14.21 4.75 13.66
N GLN A 144 13.97 3.99 12.59
CA GLN A 144 14.60 4.19 11.27
C GLN A 144 13.88 5.20 10.36
N ILE A 145 12.79 5.80 10.83
CA ILE A 145 11.97 6.78 10.08
C ILE A 145 12.27 8.23 10.54
N VAL A 146 13.30 8.46 11.36
CA VAL A 146 13.79 9.80 11.74
C VAL A 146 14.85 10.30 10.77
#